data_AF-B8FMK0-F1
#
_entry.id   AF-B8FMK0-F1
#
_cell.length_a   1.000
_cell.length_b   1.000
_cell.length_c   1.000
_cell.angle_alpha   90.00
_cell.angle_beta   90.00
_cell.angle_gamma   90.00
#
_symmetry.space_group_name_H-M   'P 1'
#
loop_
_entity.id
_entity.type
_entity.pdbx_description
1 polymer ?
#
loop_
_entity_poly.entity_id
_entity_poly.type
_entity_poly.pdbx_seq_one_letter_code
_entity_poly.pdbx_strand_id
1 'polypeptide(L)'
;MKTICGNTYEHYLDMVKNFHGHLAPGMLIGGFMVDAAVNNLPEGEFFDAVCETRACLPDAIQLLTPCTIGNGWLKILNMGLFALTMFEKFDGEGIRVYVDPPKLEPWPEIKSWFFKLKPKKEQNFELLLKQISDAGADFCSLAKVQMKPEYVDHKRRKGFDICRQCGEAYPWEDGSLCLSCQGQNPYVTAAKTPELSISPAPDLTAVNVEESEGMHALHDMTRIIPGEEKGPLYKKGQQLKGADVCRLQKMGRTRVYTAEKNNPGAEWVHEDEAALAFAKAMAGDGAAFTDNPREGKAEIIADRDGLLTVDVLALEAFNSVLGVACAGRHSCTVVKKGDKLAGTRALPLYLHRQYFNQAMDGLVHRPVYQVHPMRQAKVGVLVTGTEVFQGLVQDKFTPIIQKKVEHYGSQVICSDIVADDREAISACAKKFVEAGVDLLVTTAGLSVDPDDVTRLGLTDAGAENLLYGAPILPGNMTLLANMGETQVIGVPACALFHERTSFDLLLPRLLANLEITRKDLAKMGHGAFCLDCKTCIYPRCGFGK
;
A
#
# COMPACT_ATOMS: atom_id res chain seq x y z
N MET A 1 -48.37 -12.52 -18.57
CA MET A 1 -47.70 -11.21 -18.41
C MET A 1 -46.36 -11.48 -17.72
N LYS A 2 -45.26 -10.91 -18.20
CA LYS A 2 -43.97 -11.04 -17.49
C LYS A 2 -44.04 -10.21 -16.21
N THR A 3 -43.62 -10.82 -15.11
CA THR A 3 -43.51 -10.17 -13.80
C THR A 3 -42.04 -9.95 -13.45
N ILE A 4 -41.73 -8.89 -12.72
CA ILE A 4 -40.40 -8.57 -12.20
C ILE A 4 -40.51 -8.42 -10.68
N CYS A 5 -39.94 -9.36 -9.93
CA CYS A 5 -40.03 -9.44 -8.47
C CYS A 5 -41.48 -9.32 -7.96
N GLY A 6 -42.41 -10.02 -8.61
CA GLY A 6 -43.85 -9.99 -8.28
C GLY A 6 -44.65 -8.81 -8.83
N ASN A 7 -44.00 -7.81 -9.44
CA ASN A 7 -44.68 -6.67 -10.07
C ASN A 7 -45.03 -6.96 -11.53
N THR A 8 -46.16 -6.46 -12.03
CA THR A 8 -46.40 -6.48 -13.48
C THR A 8 -45.38 -5.61 -14.21
N TYR A 9 -45.07 -5.93 -15.45
CA TYR A 9 -44.10 -5.16 -16.23
C TYR A 9 -44.49 -3.69 -16.35
N GLU A 10 -45.77 -3.39 -16.59
CA GLU A 10 -46.29 -2.02 -16.68
C GLU A 10 -46.13 -1.27 -15.34
N HIS A 11 -46.43 -1.93 -14.21
CA HIS A 11 -46.24 -1.34 -12.90
C HIS A 11 -44.76 -1.03 -12.63
N TYR A 12 -43.87 -1.96 -12.99
CA TYR A 12 -42.43 -1.75 -12.88
C TYR A 12 -41.94 -0.55 -13.71
N LEU A 13 -42.43 -0.39 -14.95
CA LEU A 13 -42.08 0.77 -15.77
C LEU A 13 -42.49 2.09 -15.11
N ASP A 14 -43.66 2.13 -14.45
CA ASP A 14 -44.10 3.32 -13.74
C ASP A 14 -43.29 3.58 -12.46
N MET A 15 -42.88 2.54 -11.73
CA MET A 15 -41.93 2.66 -10.62
C MET A 15 -40.59 3.26 -11.09
N VAL A 16 -40.06 2.77 -12.22
CA VAL A 16 -38.81 3.28 -12.80
C VAL A 16 -38.92 4.77 -13.15
N LYS A 17 -40.01 5.19 -13.81
CA LYS A 17 -40.21 6.62 -14.13
C LYS A 17 -40.24 7.48 -12.87
N ASN A 18 -40.92 7.03 -11.83
CA ASN A 18 -41.10 7.80 -10.60
C ASN A 18 -39.82 7.91 -9.78
N PHE A 19 -39.00 6.86 -9.73
CA PHE A 19 -37.77 6.85 -8.92
C PHE A 19 -36.54 7.36 -9.68
N HIS A 20 -36.35 6.91 -10.93
CA HIS A 20 -35.17 7.24 -11.75
C HIS A 20 -35.39 8.47 -12.65
N GLY A 21 -36.59 9.05 -12.64
CA GLY A 21 -36.97 10.25 -13.37
C GLY A 21 -37.26 10.06 -14.87
N HIS A 22 -36.88 8.91 -15.45
CA HIS A 22 -37.19 8.54 -16.83
C HIS A 22 -37.02 7.03 -17.04
N LEU A 23 -37.59 6.50 -18.12
CA LEU A 23 -37.34 5.12 -18.55
C LEU A 23 -35.93 5.02 -19.15
N ALA A 24 -34.96 4.58 -18.37
CA ALA A 24 -33.61 4.28 -18.85
C ALA A 24 -33.49 2.79 -19.20
N PRO A 25 -32.93 2.40 -20.37
CA PRO A 25 -32.78 0.98 -20.74
C PRO A 25 -32.01 0.16 -19.69
N GLY A 26 -31.01 0.78 -19.03
CA GLY A 26 -30.27 0.16 -17.94
C GLY A 26 -31.14 -0.20 -16.72
N MET A 27 -32.20 0.56 -16.44
CA MET A 27 -33.16 0.23 -15.38
C MET A 27 -34.01 -0.98 -15.75
N LEU A 28 -34.42 -1.11 -17.02
CA LEU A 28 -35.22 -2.25 -17.46
C LEU A 28 -34.38 -3.54 -17.43
N ILE A 29 -33.15 -3.47 -17.94
CA ILE A 29 -32.19 -4.56 -17.85
C ILE A 29 -31.94 -4.92 -16.38
N GLY A 30 -31.70 -3.91 -15.53
CA GLY A 30 -31.49 -4.11 -14.11
C GLY A 30 -32.67 -4.78 -13.40
N GLY A 31 -33.90 -4.49 -13.79
CA GLY A 31 -35.09 -5.14 -13.25
C GLY A 31 -35.08 -6.65 -13.47
N PHE A 32 -34.83 -7.09 -14.70
CA PHE A 32 -34.72 -8.52 -15.02
C PHE A 32 -33.49 -9.17 -14.37
N MET A 33 -32.39 -8.45 -14.20
CA MET A 33 -31.22 -8.96 -13.47
C MET A 33 -31.51 -9.17 -11.98
N VAL A 34 -32.21 -8.23 -11.34
CA VAL A 34 -32.60 -8.35 -9.93
C VAL A 34 -33.60 -9.49 -9.75
N ASP A 35 -34.59 -9.59 -10.64
CA ASP A 35 -35.53 -10.72 -10.63
C ASP A 35 -34.82 -12.06 -10.78
N ALA A 36 -33.87 -12.16 -11.70
CA ALA A 36 -33.04 -13.36 -11.86
C ALA A 36 -32.21 -13.68 -10.60
N ALA A 37 -31.68 -12.66 -9.91
CA ALA A 37 -30.95 -12.84 -8.67
C ALA A 37 -31.86 -13.33 -7.53
N VAL A 38 -33.00 -12.67 -7.33
CA VAL A 38 -33.99 -13.02 -6.29
C VAL A 38 -34.51 -14.45 -6.48
N ASN A 39 -34.76 -14.86 -7.72
CA ASN A 39 -35.21 -16.22 -8.05
C ASN A 39 -34.13 -17.30 -7.89
N ASN A 40 -32.86 -16.92 -7.63
CA ASN A 40 -31.73 -17.83 -7.50
C ASN A 40 -30.91 -17.59 -6.22
N LEU A 41 -31.52 -16.97 -5.20
CA LEU A 41 -30.87 -16.78 -3.90
C LEU A 41 -30.56 -18.12 -3.24
N PRO A 42 -29.44 -18.23 -2.51
CA PRO A 42 -29.19 -19.38 -1.65
C PRO A 42 -30.19 -19.43 -0.48
N GLU A 43 -30.17 -20.52 0.29
CA GLU A 43 -30.95 -20.60 1.53
C GLU A 43 -30.47 -19.54 2.53
N GLY A 44 -31.39 -18.78 3.13
CA GLY A 44 -31.04 -17.69 4.03
C GLY A 44 -32.24 -16.83 4.41
N GLU A 45 -32.05 -15.97 5.42
CA GLU A 45 -33.10 -15.05 5.93
C GLU A 45 -32.80 -13.59 5.59
N PHE A 46 -31.53 -13.17 5.62
CA PHE A 46 -31.13 -11.80 5.40
C PHE A 46 -30.13 -11.69 4.24
N PHE A 47 -30.44 -10.84 3.27
CA PHE A 47 -29.62 -10.68 2.08
C PHE A 47 -29.12 -9.24 1.94
N ASP A 48 -27.84 -9.12 1.60
CA ASP A 48 -27.18 -7.90 1.19
C ASP A 48 -26.94 -7.93 -0.33
N ALA A 49 -26.66 -6.77 -0.91
CA ALA A 49 -26.38 -6.61 -2.32
C ALA A 49 -25.08 -5.83 -2.57
N VAL A 50 -24.34 -6.26 -3.58
CA VAL A 50 -23.22 -5.53 -4.18
C VAL A 50 -23.58 -5.19 -5.62
N CYS A 51 -23.38 -3.94 -6.02
CA CYS A 51 -23.51 -3.51 -7.41
C CYS A 51 -22.14 -3.09 -7.95
N GLU A 52 -21.77 -3.60 -9.12
CA GLU A 52 -20.45 -3.41 -9.72
C GLU A 52 -20.35 -2.16 -10.62
N THR A 53 -21.44 -1.39 -10.68
CA THR A 53 -21.56 -0.16 -11.48
C THR A 53 -22.33 0.91 -10.74
N ARG A 54 -22.05 2.18 -11.05
CA ARG A 54 -22.85 3.33 -10.60
C ARG A 54 -24.04 3.64 -11.53
N ALA A 55 -24.10 3.00 -12.70
CA ALA A 55 -25.04 3.37 -13.76
C ALA A 55 -26.33 2.55 -13.69
N CYS A 56 -27.45 3.19 -13.35
CA CYS A 56 -28.83 2.65 -13.33
C CYS A 56 -29.06 1.44 -12.39
N LEU A 57 -28.25 0.39 -12.47
CA LEU A 57 -28.43 -0.86 -11.76
C LEU A 57 -28.60 -0.74 -10.23
N PRO A 58 -27.87 0.14 -9.51
CA PRO A 58 -28.13 0.37 -8.09
C PRO A 58 -29.57 0.77 -7.78
N ASP A 59 -30.20 1.56 -8.65
CA ASP A 59 -31.57 2.02 -8.47
C ASP A 59 -32.57 0.89 -8.69
N ALA A 60 -32.32 -0.01 -9.64
CA ALA A 60 -33.15 -1.20 -9.84
C ALA A 60 -33.14 -2.12 -8.62
N ILE A 61 -31.97 -2.30 -7.99
CA ILE A 61 -31.85 -3.06 -6.73
C ILE A 61 -32.66 -2.38 -5.61
N GLN A 62 -32.53 -1.05 -5.46
CA GLN A 62 -33.25 -0.29 -4.44
C GLN A 62 -34.76 -0.28 -4.63
N LEU A 63 -35.23 -0.31 -5.88
CA LEU A 63 -36.66 -0.35 -6.21
C LEU A 63 -37.31 -1.70 -5.91
N LEU A 64 -36.58 -2.79 -6.13
CA LEU A 64 -37.13 -4.14 -6.14
C LEU A 64 -36.75 -4.96 -4.90
N THR A 65 -35.84 -4.46 -4.06
CA THR A 65 -35.37 -5.16 -2.86
C THR A 65 -35.29 -4.21 -1.66
N PRO A 66 -35.23 -4.73 -0.43
CA PRO A 66 -34.93 -3.92 0.76
C PRO A 66 -33.51 -3.34 0.79
N CYS A 67 -32.63 -3.74 -0.13
CA CYS A 67 -31.22 -3.35 -0.11
C CYS A 67 -31.07 -1.90 -0.60
N THR A 68 -30.68 -0.99 0.30
CA THR A 68 -30.45 0.41 -0.06
C THR A 68 -29.07 0.90 0.35
N ILE A 69 -28.60 1.95 -0.33
CA ILE A 69 -27.33 2.57 0.06
C ILE A 69 -27.48 3.18 1.47
N GLY A 70 -28.66 3.74 1.77
CA GLY A 70 -28.94 4.40 3.04
C GLY A 70 -28.93 3.47 4.26
N ASN A 71 -29.50 2.26 4.14
CA ASN A 71 -29.44 1.25 5.22
C ASN A 71 -28.14 0.44 5.24
N GLY A 72 -27.27 0.64 4.24
CA GLY A 72 -25.98 -0.01 4.12
C GLY A 72 -26.02 -1.45 3.60
N TRP A 73 -27.19 -1.95 3.17
CA TRP A 73 -27.37 -3.30 2.62
C TRP A 73 -27.09 -3.35 1.12
N LEU A 74 -26.99 -2.20 0.44
CA LEU A 74 -26.46 -2.11 -0.92
C LEU A 74 -25.11 -1.39 -0.92
N LYS A 75 -24.06 -2.07 -1.38
CA LYS A 75 -22.71 -1.51 -1.57
C LYS A 75 -22.42 -1.34 -3.06
N ILE A 76 -21.98 -0.15 -3.48
CA ILE A 76 -21.52 0.06 -4.87
C ILE A 76 -20.01 -0.11 -4.92
N LEU A 77 -19.56 -1.25 -5.43
CA LEU A 77 -18.15 -1.54 -5.71
C LEU A 77 -17.90 -1.30 -7.19
N ASN A 78 -17.65 -0.04 -7.57
CA ASN A 78 -17.60 0.37 -8.97
C ASN A 78 -16.40 -0.22 -9.73
N MET A 79 -16.56 -1.43 -10.26
CA MET A 79 -15.60 -2.13 -11.14
C MET A 79 -15.85 -1.81 -12.63
N GLY A 80 -16.91 -1.06 -12.94
CA GLY A 80 -17.31 -0.73 -14.32
C GLY A 80 -18.03 -1.89 -15.02
N LEU A 81 -18.45 -2.91 -14.28
CA LEU A 81 -19.15 -4.08 -14.79
C LEU A 81 -20.65 -3.93 -14.51
N PHE A 82 -21.49 -4.16 -15.52
CA PHE A 82 -22.95 -4.14 -15.34
C PHE A 82 -23.40 -5.47 -14.71
N ALA A 83 -23.17 -5.58 -13.41
CA ALA A 83 -23.40 -6.77 -12.62
C ALA A 83 -23.87 -6.42 -11.21
N LEU A 84 -24.66 -7.32 -10.63
CA LEU A 84 -25.05 -7.28 -9.23
C LEU A 84 -24.81 -8.65 -8.59
N THR A 85 -24.58 -8.66 -7.29
CA THR A 85 -24.52 -9.86 -6.46
C THR A 85 -25.49 -9.69 -5.31
N MET A 86 -26.35 -10.67 -5.07
CA MET A 86 -27.12 -10.78 -3.82
C MET A 86 -26.61 -11.98 -3.04
N PHE A 87 -26.37 -11.81 -1.74
CA PHE A 87 -25.72 -12.81 -0.90
C PHE A 87 -26.27 -12.79 0.53
N GLU A 88 -26.24 -13.94 1.18
CA GLU A 88 -26.66 -14.10 2.57
C GLU A 88 -25.66 -13.39 3.50
N LYS A 89 -26.21 -12.67 4.47
CA LYS A 89 -25.48 -11.66 5.25
C LYS A 89 -24.41 -12.20 6.19
N PHE A 90 -24.51 -13.45 6.62
CA PHE A 90 -23.65 -14.04 7.64
C PHE A 90 -22.63 -15.02 7.06
N ASP A 91 -23.03 -15.89 6.13
CA ASP A 91 -22.11 -16.84 5.51
C ASP A 91 -21.46 -16.30 4.23
N GLY A 92 -22.07 -15.30 3.58
CA GLY A 92 -21.55 -14.70 2.35
C GLY A 92 -21.80 -15.51 1.07
N GLU A 93 -22.56 -16.59 1.12
CA GLU A 93 -22.97 -17.32 -0.08
C GLU A 93 -23.95 -16.46 -0.90
N GLY A 94 -23.77 -16.43 -2.22
CA GLY A 94 -24.60 -15.59 -3.06
C GLY A 94 -24.64 -15.96 -4.52
N ILE A 95 -25.44 -15.18 -5.25
CA ILE A 95 -25.60 -15.27 -6.69
C ILE A 95 -25.22 -13.96 -7.34
N ARG A 96 -24.29 -14.03 -8.29
CA ARG A 96 -23.87 -12.91 -9.13
C ARG A 96 -24.56 -13.01 -10.48
N VAL A 97 -25.25 -11.94 -10.87
CA VAL A 97 -25.91 -11.78 -12.17
C VAL A 97 -25.23 -10.68 -12.96
N TYR A 98 -24.86 -10.97 -14.20
CA TYR A 98 -24.14 -10.02 -15.06
C TYR A 98 -24.58 -10.14 -16.51
N VAL A 99 -24.49 -9.03 -17.26
CA VAL A 99 -24.72 -9.03 -18.71
C VAL A 99 -23.60 -9.84 -19.40
N ASP A 100 -23.97 -10.84 -20.19
CA ASP A 100 -23.05 -11.76 -20.87
C ASP A 100 -22.90 -11.36 -22.35
N PRO A 101 -21.74 -10.85 -22.79
CA PRO A 101 -21.57 -10.34 -24.15
C PRO A 101 -21.93 -11.32 -25.27
N PRO A 102 -21.45 -12.59 -25.28
CA PRO A 102 -21.94 -13.61 -26.21
C PRO A 102 -23.46 -13.76 -26.29
N LYS A 103 -24.18 -13.60 -25.17
CA LYS A 103 -25.64 -13.75 -25.15
C LYS A 103 -26.39 -12.51 -25.65
N LEU A 104 -25.70 -11.43 -25.97
CA LEU A 104 -26.27 -10.24 -26.62
C LEU A 104 -26.40 -10.39 -28.14
N GLU A 105 -25.76 -11.38 -28.77
CA GLU A 105 -25.80 -11.56 -30.23
C GLU A 105 -27.23 -11.67 -30.81
N PRO A 106 -28.19 -12.37 -30.17
CA PRO A 106 -29.58 -12.41 -30.67
C PRO A 106 -30.33 -11.07 -30.52
N TRP A 107 -29.77 -10.10 -29.77
CA TRP A 107 -30.44 -8.87 -29.35
C TRP A 107 -29.66 -7.63 -29.83
N PRO A 108 -29.69 -7.33 -31.13
CA PRO A 108 -28.78 -6.35 -31.75
C PRO A 108 -28.97 -4.92 -31.24
N GLU A 109 -30.19 -4.52 -30.83
CA GLU A 109 -30.41 -3.18 -30.29
C GLU A 109 -29.91 -3.08 -28.84
N ILE A 110 -30.07 -4.14 -28.03
CA ILE A 110 -29.48 -4.21 -26.68
C ILE A 110 -27.95 -4.15 -26.79
N LYS A 111 -27.36 -4.96 -27.68
CA LYS A 111 -25.92 -4.96 -27.94
C LYS A 111 -25.42 -3.59 -28.39
N SER A 112 -26.11 -2.98 -29.36
CA SER A 112 -25.79 -1.65 -29.88
C SER A 112 -25.84 -0.57 -28.80
N TRP A 113 -26.85 -0.59 -27.94
CA TRP A 113 -26.97 0.33 -26.82
C TRP A 113 -25.87 0.11 -25.77
N PHE A 114 -25.64 -1.14 -25.36
CA PHE A 114 -24.70 -1.51 -24.31
C PHE A 114 -23.25 -1.18 -24.69
N PHE A 115 -22.85 -1.53 -25.92
CA PHE A 115 -21.51 -1.24 -26.46
C PHE A 115 -21.40 0.13 -27.14
N LYS A 116 -22.49 0.92 -27.18
CA LYS A 116 -22.56 2.22 -27.86
C LYS A 116 -22.11 2.15 -29.33
N LEU A 117 -22.51 1.10 -30.06
CA LEU A 117 -22.10 0.86 -31.45
C LEU A 117 -22.69 1.86 -32.44
N LYS A 118 -23.80 2.52 -32.07
CA LYS A 118 -24.45 3.58 -32.85
C LYS A 118 -24.57 4.86 -32.03
N PRO A 119 -24.42 6.06 -32.63
CA PRO A 119 -24.76 7.33 -31.98
C PRO A 119 -26.20 7.34 -31.46
N LYS A 120 -26.46 8.06 -30.36
CA LYS A 120 -27.78 8.07 -29.69
C LYS A 120 -28.95 8.44 -30.62
N LYS A 121 -28.71 9.28 -31.64
CA LYS A 121 -29.73 9.71 -32.62
C LYS A 121 -30.15 8.60 -33.59
N GLU A 122 -29.31 7.59 -33.78
CA GLU A 122 -29.53 6.47 -34.71
C GLU A 122 -30.08 5.23 -34.01
N GLN A 123 -30.23 5.27 -32.69
CA GLN A 123 -30.76 4.17 -31.91
C GLN A 123 -32.29 4.18 -31.96
N ASN A 124 -32.89 3.03 -32.26
CA ASN A 124 -34.34 2.87 -32.18
C ASN A 124 -34.73 2.54 -30.73
N PHE A 125 -35.14 3.56 -29.99
CA PHE A 125 -35.45 3.43 -28.56
C PHE A 125 -36.62 2.48 -28.30
N GLU A 126 -37.69 2.53 -29.10
CA GLU A 126 -38.85 1.65 -28.92
C GLU A 126 -38.49 0.18 -29.15
N LEU A 127 -37.71 -0.11 -30.21
CA LEU A 127 -37.24 -1.46 -30.51
C LEU A 127 -36.29 -1.98 -29.43
N LEU A 128 -35.42 -1.12 -28.90
CA LEU A 128 -34.55 -1.44 -27.77
C LEU A 128 -35.35 -1.88 -26.54
N LEU A 129 -36.35 -1.09 -26.11
CA LEU A 129 -37.17 -1.44 -24.95
C LEU A 129 -37.96 -2.74 -25.20
N LYS A 130 -38.45 -2.94 -26.43
CA LYS A 130 -39.11 -4.20 -26.81
C LYS A 130 -38.16 -5.39 -26.72
N GLN A 131 -36.94 -5.29 -27.24
CA GLN A 131 -35.95 -6.37 -27.14
C GLN A 131 -35.60 -6.67 -25.68
N ILE A 132 -35.44 -5.66 -24.82
CA ILE A 132 -35.19 -5.87 -23.39
C ILE A 132 -36.35 -6.64 -22.75
N SER A 133 -37.59 -6.21 -23.02
CA SER A 133 -38.79 -6.90 -22.54
C SER A 133 -38.88 -8.34 -23.02
N ASP A 134 -38.62 -8.58 -24.30
CA ASP A 134 -38.71 -9.90 -24.94
C ASP A 134 -37.62 -10.86 -24.41
N ALA A 135 -36.41 -10.36 -24.22
CA ALA A 135 -35.27 -11.14 -23.74
C ALA A 135 -35.33 -11.47 -22.24
N GLY A 136 -35.89 -10.57 -21.42
CA GLY A 136 -35.87 -10.76 -19.96
C GLY A 136 -34.42 -10.86 -19.43
N ALA A 137 -34.09 -12.00 -18.80
CA ALA A 137 -32.74 -12.28 -18.28
C ALA A 137 -31.88 -13.16 -19.21
N ASP A 138 -32.35 -13.49 -20.43
CA ASP A 138 -31.67 -14.45 -21.31
C ASP A 138 -30.28 -13.99 -21.77
N PHE A 139 -30.05 -12.67 -21.82
CA PHE A 139 -28.72 -12.09 -22.12
C PHE A 139 -27.80 -11.99 -20.89
N CYS A 140 -28.24 -12.47 -19.73
CA CYS A 140 -27.46 -12.49 -18.51
C CYS A 140 -26.89 -13.89 -18.23
N SER A 141 -25.83 -13.92 -17.43
CA SER A 141 -25.29 -15.14 -16.85
C SER A 141 -25.27 -15.04 -15.33
N LEU A 142 -25.44 -16.20 -14.70
CA LEU A 142 -25.49 -16.35 -13.26
C LEU A 142 -24.27 -17.16 -12.80
N ALA A 143 -23.66 -16.73 -11.70
CA ALA A 143 -22.55 -17.45 -11.08
C ALA A 143 -22.80 -17.52 -9.56
N LYS A 144 -22.69 -18.72 -8.98
CA LYS A 144 -22.60 -18.86 -7.52
C LYS A 144 -21.28 -18.25 -7.06
N VAL A 145 -21.33 -17.48 -5.99
CA VAL A 145 -20.16 -16.76 -5.46
C VAL A 145 -20.11 -16.87 -3.95
N GLN A 146 -18.89 -16.77 -3.42
CA GLN A 146 -18.61 -16.63 -2.00
C GLN A 146 -18.02 -15.23 -1.76
N MET A 147 -18.67 -14.43 -0.93
CA MET A 147 -18.17 -13.13 -0.56
C MET A 147 -16.96 -13.25 0.35
N LYS A 148 -15.95 -12.38 0.13
CA LYS A 148 -14.80 -12.33 1.04
C LYS A 148 -15.24 -11.83 2.41
N PRO A 149 -14.63 -12.30 3.52
CA PRO A 149 -15.04 -11.92 4.88
C PRO A 149 -15.17 -10.40 5.11
N GLU A 150 -14.30 -9.58 4.49
CA GLU A 150 -14.36 -8.13 4.65
C GLU A 150 -15.62 -7.46 4.06
N TYR A 151 -16.35 -8.14 3.19
CA TYR A 151 -17.61 -7.64 2.60
C TYR A 151 -18.86 -8.16 3.31
N VAL A 152 -18.71 -9.20 4.13
CA VAL A 152 -19.76 -9.80 4.97
C VAL A 152 -19.77 -9.14 6.36
N ASP A 153 -18.60 -8.80 6.90
CA ASP A 153 -18.48 -8.16 8.21
C ASP A 153 -19.01 -6.72 8.22
N HIS A 154 -20.08 -6.50 8.99
CA HIS A 154 -20.65 -5.17 9.22
C HIS A 154 -20.01 -4.51 10.44
N LYS A 155 -18.92 -3.78 10.21
CA LYS A 155 -18.35 -2.92 11.25
C LYS A 155 -19.35 -1.85 11.64
N ARG A 156 -19.81 -1.87 12.89
CA ARG A 156 -20.62 -0.80 13.46
C ARG A 156 -19.77 0.46 13.58
N ARG A 157 -20.31 1.60 13.13
CA ARG A 157 -19.68 2.91 13.35
C ARG A 157 -19.46 3.11 14.84
N LYS A 158 -18.22 3.40 15.21
CA LYS A 158 -17.82 3.52 16.60
C LYS A 158 -18.07 4.92 17.20
N GLY A 159 -18.62 5.88 16.45
CA GLY A 159 -18.97 7.25 16.90
C GLY A 159 -18.56 8.37 15.92
N PHE A 160 -18.70 9.62 16.34
CA PHE A 160 -18.27 10.82 15.60
C PHE A 160 -17.32 11.67 16.46
N ASP A 161 -16.37 12.36 15.83
CA ASP A 161 -15.51 13.39 16.42
C ASP A 161 -15.63 14.70 15.61
N ILE A 162 -15.07 15.81 16.09
CA ILE A 162 -15.08 17.12 15.42
C ILE A 162 -13.77 17.29 14.64
N CYS A 163 -13.88 17.50 13.33
CA CYS A 163 -12.73 17.72 12.45
C CYS A 163 -11.99 18.99 12.85
N ARG A 164 -10.70 18.89 13.15
CA ARG A 164 -9.95 20.04 13.71
C ARG A 164 -9.49 21.07 12.66
N GLN A 165 -9.70 20.79 11.37
CA GLN A 165 -9.41 21.73 10.29
C GLN A 165 -10.66 22.51 9.85
N CYS A 166 -11.82 21.86 9.72
CA CYS A 166 -13.06 22.53 9.29
C CYS A 166 -14.13 22.70 10.39
N GLY A 167 -13.98 22.05 11.54
CA GLY A 167 -14.94 22.08 12.65
C GLY A 167 -16.17 21.20 12.45
N GLU A 168 -16.25 20.38 11.40
CA GLU A 168 -17.42 19.53 11.13
C GLU A 168 -17.33 18.17 11.82
N ALA A 169 -18.46 17.64 12.28
CA ALA A 169 -18.52 16.29 12.84
C ALA A 169 -18.29 15.23 11.74
N TYR A 170 -17.45 14.24 12.03
CA TYR A 170 -17.10 13.16 11.09
C TYR A 170 -16.85 11.84 11.85
N PRO A 171 -16.94 10.68 11.19
CA PRO A 171 -16.65 9.39 11.83
C PRO A 171 -15.20 9.34 12.32
N TRP A 172 -14.97 9.03 13.60
CA TRP A 172 -13.61 9.03 14.17
C TRP A 172 -12.69 7.96 13.55
N GLU A 173 -13.27 6.96 12.90
CA GLU A 173 -12.54 5.91 12.17
C GLU A 173 -11.79 6.45 10.95
N ASP A 174 -12.17 7.63 10.44
CA ASP A 174 -11.50 8.27 9.31
C ASP A 174 -10.17 8.95 9.72
N GLY A 175 -9.77 8.87 10.99
CA GLY A 175 -8.52 9.43 11.50
C GLY A 175 -8.72 10.76 12.22
N SER A 176 -7.72 11.66 12.20
CA SER A 176 -7.72 12.93 12.96
C SER A 176 -8.34 14.12 12.24
N LEU A 177 -8.66 13.97 10.95
CA LEU A 177 -9.29 14.97 10.09
C LEU A 177 -10.42 14.30 9.32
N CYS A 178 -11.46 15.03 8.92
CA CYS A 178 -12.46 14.48 8.00
C CYS A 178 -11.85 14.26 6.60
N LEU A 179 -12.42 13.32 5.82
CA LEU A 179 -11.95 13.00 4.47
C LEU A 179 -11.84 14.25 3.56
N SER A 180 -12.73 15.22 3.75
CA SER A 180 -12.69 16.52 3.05
C SER A 180 -11.39 17.30 3.30
N CYS A 181 -10.96 17.37 4.57
CA CYS A 181 -9.74 18.03 5.00
C CYS A 181 -8.47 17.21 4.68
N GLN A 182 -8.61 15.89 4.51
CA GLN A 182 -7.56 15.02 3.97
C GLN A 182 -7.36 15.15 2.45
N GLY A 183 -8.04 16.10 1.79
CA GLY A 183 -7.90 16.35 0.36
C GLY A 183 -8.87 15.58 -0.53
N GLN A 184 -9.87 14.89 0.02
CA GLN A 184 -10.92 14.21 -0.76
C GLN A 184 -12.14 15.11 -1.04
N ASN A 185 -12.05 16.40 -0.70
CA ASN A 185 -13.16 17.31 -0.99
C ASN A 185 -13.30 17.53 -2.52
N PRO A 186 -14.54 17.61 -3.04
CA PRO A 186 -14.77 17.82 -4.48
C PRO A 186 -14.77 19.32 -4.87
N TYR A 187 -14.43 20.22 -3.95
CA TYR A 187 -14.65 21.66 -4.12
C TYR A 187 -13.33 22.39 -4.40
N VAL A 188 -13.28 23.22 -5.44
CA VAL A 188 -12.11 24.07 -5.74
C VAL A 188 -11.91 25.13 -4.65
N THR A 189 -13.01 25.62 -4.06
CA THR A 189 -13.02 26.54 -2.92
C THR A 189 -14.13 26.12 -1.97
N ALA A 190 -13.75 25.56 -0.82
CA ALA A 190 -14.62 25.38 0.32
C ALA A 190 -14.18 26.39 1.40
N ALA A 191 -14.68 27.62 1.31
CA ALA A 191 -14.32 28.66 2.27
C ALA A 191 -15.06 28.43 3.60
N LYS A 192 -14.39 27.74 4.52
CA LYS A 192 -14.53 27.90 5.98
C LYS A 192 -13.20 27.60 6.65
N THR A 193 -12.16 28.34 6.26
CA THR A 193 -10.94 28.41 7.06
C THR A 193 -10.93 29.78 7.70
N PRO A 194 -10.99 29.91 9.05
CA PRO A 194 -10.36 31.05 9.68
C PRO A 194 -8.91 31.03 9.20
N GLU A 195 -8.35 32.19 8.84
CA GLU A 195 -6.97 32.34 8.40
C GLU A 195 -6.06 31.47 9.27
N LEU A 196 -5.58 30.36 8.72
CA LEU A 196 -4.58 29.52 9.37
C LEU A 196 -3.32 30.36 9.40
N SER A 197 -3.13 31.08 10.50
CA SER A 197 -1.81 31.49 10.94
C SER A 197 -0.93 30.25 10.85
N ILE A 198 0.15 30.37 10.08
CA ILE A 198 1.36 29.56 10.16
C ILE A 198 1.47 29.01 11.58
N SER A 199 1.52 27.67 11.71
CA SER A 199 1.61 26.87 12.94
C SER A 199 1.48 27.68 14.24
N PRO A 200 0.37 27.56 15.01
CA PRO A 200 0.19 28.37 16.20
C PRO A 200 1.44 28.25 17.07
N ALA A 201 1.97 29.40 17.50
CA ALA A 201 3.17 29.51 18.31
C ALA A 201 2.80 30.23 19.62
N PRO A 202 3.47 29.92 20.74
CA PRO A 202 3.26 30.68 21.96
C PRO A 202 3.76 32.11 21.79
N ASP A 203 3.13 33.05 22.50
CA ASP A 203 3.64 34.42 22.60
C ASP A 203 4.94 34.42 23.42
N LEU A 204 6.07 34.49 22.72
CA LEU A 204 7.39 34.54 23.34
C LEU A 204 7.88 35.98 23.49
N THR A 205 8.40 36.32 24.66
CA THR A 205 9.01 37.61 24.97
C THR A 205 10.52 37.56 24.75
N ALA A 206 11.00 38.32 23.76
CA ALA A 206 12.43 38.50 23.51
C ALA A 206 13.01 39.63 24.36
N VAL A 207 14.18 39.39 24.94
CA VAL A 207 14.98 40.33 25.74
C VAL A 207 16.08 40.93 24.88
N ASN A 208 16.48 42.18 25.12
CA ASN A 208 17.67 42.75 24.50
C ASN A 208 18.91 41.96 24.92
N VAL A 209 19.86 41.76 24.01
CA VAL A 209 21.01 40.89 24.29
C VAL A 209 21.88 41.42 25.44
N GLU A 210 21.93 42.74 25.62
CA GLU A 210 22.63 43.43 26.71
C GLU A 210 22.01 43.16 28.08
N GLU A 211 20.72 42.85 28.13
CA GLU A 211 19.96 42.56 29.35
C GLU A 211 19.91 41.05 29.67
N SER A 212 20.55 40.21 28.83
CA SER A 212 20.47 38.75 28.94
C SER A 212 21.49 38.12 29.88
N GLU A 213 22.41 38.91 30.46
CA GLU A 213 23.44 38.41 31.38
C GLU A 213 22.81 37.72 32.61
N GLY A 214 23.29 36.51 32.89
CA GLY A 214 22.80 35.68 33.99
C GLY A 214 21.56 34.87 33.68
N MET A 215 20.87 35.14 32.57
CA MET A 215 19.70 34.38 32.10
C MET A 215 20.10 33.12 31.32
N HIS A 216 19.17 32.18 31.15
CA HIS A 216 19.41 30.93 30.44
C HIS A 216 18.79 30.95 29.03
N ALA A 217 19.55 30.49 28.04
CA ALA A 217 19.07 30.39 26.66
C ALA A 217 17.83 29.47 26.56
N LEU A 218 16.77 29.95 25.91
CA LEU A 218 15.53 29.17 25.73
C LEU A 218 15.70 28.01 24.74
N HIS A 219 16.60 28.15 23.76
CA HIS A 219 16.84 27.22 22.67
C HIS A 219 18.30 27.27 22.21
N ASP A 220 18.70 26.29 21.40
CA ASP A 220 20.03 26.25 20.79
C ASP A 220 20.21 27.42 19.81
N MET A 221 21.33 28.13 19.92
CA MET A 221 21.67 29.24 19.02
C MET A 221 22.87 28.88 18.16
N THR A 222 22.59 28.53 16.90
CA THR A 222 23.60 28.10 15.93
C THR A 222 24.37 29.26 15.32
N ARG A 223 25.70 29.12 15.30
CA ARG A 223 26.62 29.97 14.55
C ARG A 223 26.89 29.30 13.20
N ILE A 224 26.80 30.10 12.15
CA ILE A 224 27.10 29.67 10.78
C ILE A 224 28.24 30.55 10.27
N ILE A 225 29.40 29.93 10.04
CA ILE A 225 30.53 30.53 9.32
C ILE A 225 30.63 29.75 8.01
N PRO A 226 30.22 30.34 6.86
CA PRO A 226 30.22 29.65 5.58
C PRO A 226 31.57 29.01 5.26
N GLY A 227 31.58 27.70 5.02
CA GLY A 227 32.79 26.93 4.68
C GLY A 227 33.65 26.48 5.87
N GLU A 228 33.38 26.94 7.10
CA GLU A 228 34.20 26.61 8.27
C GLU A 228 33.41 25.86 9.35
N GLU A 229 32.29 26.42 9.81
CA GLU A 229 31.59 25.90 10.99
C GLU A 229 30.08 26.08 10.89
N LYS A 230 29.34 25.02 11.24
CA LYS A 230 27.89 25.07 11.45
C LYS A 230 27.54 24.25 12.68
N GLY A 231 27.16 24.92 13.76
CA GLY A 231 26.71 24.24 14.98
C GLY A 231 26.24 25.18 16.10
N PRO A 232 25.61 24.63 17.15
CA PRO A 232 25.14 25.39 18.30
C PRO A 232 26.32 25.95 19.10
N LEU A 233 26.45 27.28 19.13
CA LEU A 233 27.43 27.94 19.98
C LEU A 233 26.92 28.08 21.42
N TYR A 234 25.61 28.30 21.57
CA TYR A 234 24.91 28.29 22.85
C TYR A 234 23.87 27.19 22.84
N LYS A 235 23.79 26.43 23.92
CA LYS A 235 22.82 25.36 24.09
C LYS A 235 21.63 25.81 24.93
N LYS A 236 20.47 25.20 24.72
CA LYS A 236 19.31 25.34 25.61
C LYS A 236 19.72 25.12 27.07
N GLY A 237 19.26 26.01 27.94
CA GLY A 237 19.57 25.98 29.37
C GLY A 237 20.99 26.42 29.73
N GLN A 238 21.81 26.87 28.77
CA GLN A 238 23.10 27.46 29.06
C GLN A 238 22.91 28.89 29.60
N GLN A 239 23.58 29.21 30.71
CA GLN A 239 23.62 30.57 31.23
C GLN A 239 24.45 31.48 30.33
N LEU A 240 23.89 32.63 29.95
CA LEU A 240 24.53 33.65 29.14
C LEU A 240 25.37 34.57 30.02
N LYS A 241 26.66 34.73 29.71
CA LYS A 241 27.59 35.59 30.47
C LYS A 241 27.71 36.96 29.82
N GLY A 242 28.14 38.01 30.54
CA GLY A 242 28.37 39.33 29.93
C GLY A 242 29.35 39.29 28.74
N ALA A 243 30.34 38.40 28.76
CA ALA A 243 31.27 38.19 27.65
C ALA A 243 30.62 37.59 26.37
N ASP A 244 29.44 36.99 26.49
CA ASP A 244 28.72 36.35 25.40
C ASP A 244 27.90 37.34 24.56
N VAL A 245 27.61 38.53 25.10
CA VAL A 245 26.85 39.60 24.42
C VAL A 245 27.48 39.96 23.08
N CYS A 246 28.79 40.25 23.06
CA CYS A 246 29.52 40.60 21.84
C CYS A 246 29.48 39.45 20.81
N ARG A 247 29.52 38.19 21.26
CA ARG A 247 29.46 37.01 20.39
C ARG A 247 28.06 36.83 19.78
N LEU A 248 27.01 37.00 20.57
CA LEU A 248 25.62 36.94 20.12
C LEU A 248 25.32 38.05 19.09
N GLN A 249 25.81 39.27 19.32
CA GLN A 249 25.71 40.37 18.36
C GLN A 249 26.44 40.05 17.05
N LYS A 250 27.65 39.46 17.10
CA LYS A 250 28.37 38.98 15.91
C LYS A 250 27.65 37.87 15.17
N MET A 251 26.77 37.12 15.84
CA MET A 251 25.85 36.16 15.22
C MET A 251 24.58 36.81 14.66
N GLY A 252 24.49 38.14 14.66
CA GLY A 252 23.33 38.90 14.18
C GLY A 252 22.16 38.96 15.16
N ARG A 253 22.36 38.58 16.43
CA ARG A 253 21.29 38.55 17.45
C ARG A 253 21.34 39.81 18.30
N THR A 254 20.40 40.72 18.07
CA THR A 254 20.16 41.90 18.93
C THR A 254 19.16 41.59 20.05
N ARG A 255 18.38 40.52 19.89
CA ARG A 255 17.41 40.04 20.87
C ARG A 255 17.55 38.54 21.05
N VAL A 256 17.32 38.07 22.27
CA VAL A 256 17.39 36.66 22.64
C VAL A 256 16.15 36.25 23.44
N TYR A 257 15.78 34.99 23.36
CA TYR A 257 14.71 34.41 24.17
C TYR A 257 15.34 33.61 25.31
N THR A 258 14.88 33.88 26.54
CA THR A 258 15.42 33.27 27.75
C THR A 258 14.36 32.48 28.50
N ALA A 259 14.76 31.42 29.20
CA ALA A 259 13.88 30.55 29.97
C ALA A 259 13.13 31.31 31.07
N GLU A 260 13.77 32.32 31.66
CA GLU A 260 13.20 33.14 32.74
C GLU A 260 12.06 34.04 32.27
N LYS A 261 12.06 34.44 31.00
CA LYS A 261 11.03 35.32 30.43
C LYS A 261 9.95 34.57 29.66
N ASN A 262 10.09 33.27 29.50
CA ASN A 262 9.23 32.47 28.65
C ASN A 262 8.87 31.16 29.34
N ASN A 263 7.61 31.05 29.77
CA ASN A 263 7.00 29.80 30.22
C ASN A 263 5.70 29.61 29.44
N PRO A 264 5.74 28.96 28.27
CA PRO A 264 4.62 28.97 27.34
C PRO A 264 3.38 28.22 27.84
N GLY A 265 3.49 27.37 28.87
CA GLY A 265 2.35 26.61 29.42
C GLY A 265 2.39 25.13 29.07
N ALA A 266 1.42 24.35 29.59
CA ALA A 266 1.37 22.90 29.44
C ALA A 266 0.76 22.44 28.10
N GLU A 267 0.17 23.37 27.35
CA GLU A 267 -0.37 23.20 26.00
C GLU A 267 0.71 23.26 24.91
N TRP A 268 1.97 23.50 25.29
CA TRP A 268 3.11 23.54 24.38
C TRP A 268 4.13 22.45 24.72
N VAL A 269 4.66 21.81 23.69
CA VAL A 269 5.71 20.80 23.79
C VAL A 269 6.95 21.37 23.14
N HIS A 270 8.06 21.37 23.87
CA HIS A 270 9.33 21.85 23.32
C HIS A 270 9.81 20.93 22.18
N GLU A 271 10.44 21.50 21.15
CA GLU A 271 10.85 20.78 19.94
C GLU A 271 11.65 19.50 20.22
N ASP A 272 12.62 19.56 21.13
CA ASP A 272 13.46 18.41 21.51
C ASP A 272 12.66 17.29 22.20
N GLU A 273 11.71 17.66 23.07
CA GLU A 273 10.84 16.70 23.75
C GLU A 273 9.94 16.00 22.74
N ALA A 274 9.37 16.77 21.82
CA ALA A 274 8.54 16.25 20.74
C ALA A 274 9.33 15.31 19.82
N ALA A 275 10.51 15.73 19.36
CA ALA A 275 11.36 14.93 18.48
C ALA A 275 11.78 13.59 19.10
N LEU A 276 12.14 13.60 20.40
CA LEU A 276 12.49 12.38 21.12
C LEU A 276 11.31 11.42 21.24
N ALA A 277 10.12 11.93 21.57
CA ALA A 277 8.91 11.13 21.67
C ALA A 277 8.52 10.52 20.32
N PHE A 278 8.60 11.29 19.22
CA PHE A 278 8.35 10.79 17.87
C PHE A 278 9.33 9.68 17.49
N ALA A 279 10.64 9.89 17.71
CA ALA A 279 11.65 8.89 17.35
C ALA A 279 11.45 7.58 18.13
N LYS A 280 11.11 7.70 19.41
CA LYS A 280 10.79 6.55 20.27
C LYS A 280 9.56 5.79 19.79
N ALA A 281 8.50 6.49 19.38
CA ALA A 281 7.28 5.85 18.89
C ALA A 281 7.46 5.21 17.50
N MET A 282 8.29 5.80 16.65
CA MET A 282 8.57 5.30 15.30
C MET A 282 9.53 4.10 15.27
N ALA A 283 10.43 3.96 16.25
CA ALA A 283 11.40 2.88 16.32
C ALA A 283 10.74 1.56 16.79
N GLY A 284 10.67 0.57 15.91
CA GLY A 284 10.18 -0.77 16.20
C GLY A 284 11.30 -1.78 16.46
N ASP A 285 10.98 -3.08 16.34
CA ASP A 285 11.97 -4.13 16.55
C ASP A 285 13.18 -3.97 15.61
N GLY A 286 14.38 -4.11 16.16
CA GLY A 286 15.64 -3.94 15.45
C GLY A 286 16.02 -2.49 15.13
N ALA A 287 15.20 -1.50 15.49
CA ALA A 287 15.51 -0.08 15.39
C ALA A 287 15.70 0.54 16.79
N ALA A 288 16.64 1.48 16.90
CA ALA A 288 16.86 2.31 18.08
C ALA A 288 16.78 3.78 17.69
N PHE A 289 16.86 4.69 18.67
CA PHE A 289 16.84 6.12 18.44
C PHE A 289 17.88 6.85 19.29
N THR A 290 18.26 8.04 18.86
CA THR A 290 19.17 8.91 19.64
C THR A 290 18.42 9.54 20.81
N ASP A 291 19.00 9.45 22.00
CA ASP A 291 18.45 9.95 23.28
C ASP A 291 18.71 11.44 23.52
N ASN A 292 19.53 12.08 22.70
CA ASN A 292 19.95 13.47 22.82
C ASN A 292 19.49 14.29 21.61
N PRO A 293 18.20 14.66 21.52
CA PRO A 293 17.71 15.54 20.46
C PRO A 293 18.45 16.90 20.50
N ARG A 294 18.66 17.48 19.31
CA ARG A 294 19.25 18.81 19.16
C ARG A 294 18.54 19.57 18.05
N GLU A 295 18.24 20.85 18.30
CA GLU A 295 17.48 21.70 17.37
C GLU A 295 16.21 21.00 16.87
N GLY A 296 15.48 20.36 17.80
CA GLY A 296 14.24 19.66 17.49
C GLY A 296 14.43 18.44 16.59
N LYS A 297 15.62 17.84 16.50
CA LYS A 297 15.90 16.66 15.68
C LYS A 297 16.31 15.46 16.52
N ALA A 298 15.69 14.31 16.24
CA ALA A 298 16.13 13.00 16.71
C ALA A 298 16.35 12.06 15.50
N GLU A 299 17.29 11.12 15.62
CA GLU A 299 17.60 10.14 14.57
C GLU A 299 17.16 8.74 15.01
N ILE A 300 16.72 7.94 14.05
CA ILE A 300 16.43 6.52 14.20
C ILE A 300 17.57 5.76 13.53
N ILE A 301 18.13 4.78 14.22
CA ILE A 301 19.30 4.01 13.80
C ILE A 301 19.02 2.50 13.86
N ALA A 302 19.73 1.71 13.07
CA ALA A 302 19.65 0.26 13.18
C ALA A 302 20.34 -0.23 14.46
N ASP A 303 19.65 -1.03 15.26
CA ASP A 303 20.24 -1.73 16.42
C ASP A 303 20.85 -3.08 16.04
N ARG A 304 20.51 -3.62 14.87
CA ARG A 304 21.08 -4.87 14.36
C ARG A 304 21.30 -4.79 12.85
N ASP A 305 22.11 -5.71 12.35
CA ASP A 305 22.21 -5.98 10.92
C ASP A 305 20.91 -6.61 10.42
N GLY A 306 20.45 -6.24 9.23
CA GLY A 306 19.23 -6.83 8.69
C GLY A 306 18.61 -6.08 7.52
N LEU A 307 17.34 -6.36 7.28
CA LEU A 307 16.53 -5.71 6.25
C LEU A 307 15.58 -4.69 6.90
N LEU A 308 15.71 -3.42 6.52
CA LEU A 308 14.80 -2.36 6.93
C LEU A 308 13.43 -2.55 6.28
N THR A 309 12.36 -2.48 7.06
CA THR A 309 10.99 -2.28 6.58
C THR A 309 10.42 -0.97 7.13
N VAL A 310 9.60 -0.32 6.31
CA VAL A 310 8.96 0.95 6.64
C VAL A 310 7.45 0.83 6.46
N ASP A 311 6.67 1.17 7.49
CA ASP A 311 5.24 1.42 7.36
C ASP A 311 5.03 2.80 6.71
N VAL A 312 4.98 2.78 5.37
CA VAL A 312 4.83 4.00 4.56
C VAL A 312 3.53 4.73 4.88
N LEU A 313 2.45 4.02 5.20
CA LEU A 313 1.16 4.64 5.50
C LEU A 313 1.21 5.38 6.85
N ALA A 314 1.82 4.77 7.87
CA ALA A 314 2.02 5.43 9.15
C ALA A 314 2.95 6.65 9.03
N LEU A 315 4.01 6.56 8.20
CA LEU A 315 4.91 7.67 7.93
C LEU A 315 4.21 8.84 7.20
N GLU A 316 3.39 8.53 6.20
CA GLU A 316 2.58 9.53 5.48
C GLU A 316 1.55 10.20 6.40
N ALA A 317 0.87 9.42 7.25
CA ALA A 317 -0.09 9.93 8.21
C ALA A 317 0.58 10.87 9.22
N PHE A 318 1.75 10.49 9.75
CA PHE A 318 2.55 11.36 10.63
C PHE A 318 2.95 12.66 9.93
N ASN A 319 3.48 12.57 8.70
CA ASN A 319 3.92 13.74 7.94
C ASN A 319 2.77 14.65 7.46
N SER A 320 1.53 14.18 7.56
CA SER A 320 0.34 14.99 7.27
C SER A 320 -0.09 15.86 8.45
N VAL A 321 0.49 15.66 9.64
CA VAL A 321 0.23 16.48 10.82
C VAL A 321 1.03 17.79 10.76
N LEU A 322 0.40 18.91 11.11
CA LEU A 322 1.05 20.22 11.08
C LEU A 322 2.20 20.31 12.09
N GLY A 323 3.33 20.88 11.65
CA GLY A 323 4.45 21.20 12.54
C GLY A 323 5.37 20.03 12.88
N VAL A 324 5.20 18.87 12.23
CA VAL A 324 6.09 17.71 12.37
C VAL A 324 6.66 17.30 11.01
N ALA A 325 7.80 16.61 11.01
CA ALA A 325 8.38 16.05 9.80
C ALA A 325 9.27 14.83 10.12
N CYS A 326 9.19 13.79 9.31
CA CYS A 326 10.08 12.64 9.36
C CYS A 326 10.45 12.18 7.95
N ALA A 327 11.73 11.93 7.71
CA ALA A 327 12.24 11.40 6.46
C ALA A 327 13.23 10.26 6.74
N GLY A 328 13.21 9.22 5.91
CA GLY A 328 14.05 8.04 6.09
C GLY A 328 14.45 7.35 4.79
N ARG A 329 15.18 6.25 4.92
CA ARG A 329 15.55 5.36 3.81
C ARG A 329 14.33 4.64 3.25
N HIS A 330 14.42 4.20 2.00
CA HIS A 330 13.40 3.34 1.40
C HIS A 330 13.29 2.00 2.14
N SER A 331 12.06 1.47 2.20
CA SER A 331 11.79 0.12 2.69
C SER A 331 12.56 -0.92 1.86
N CYS A 332 12.74 -2.12 2.43
CA CYS A 332 13.51 -3.23 1.84
C CYS A 332 14.98 -2.88 1.53
N THR A 333 15.59 -1.99 2.32
CA THR A 333 17.03 -1.67 2.25
C THR A 333 17.81 -2.51 3.25
N VAL A 334 18.89 -3.16 2.83
CA VAL A 334 19.81 -3.85 3.76
C VAL A 334 20.62 -2.82 4.54
N VAL A 335 20.66 -2.97 5.86
CA VAL A 335 21.31 -2.03 6.80
C VAL A 335 22.24 -2.77 7.76
N LYS A 336 23.25 -2.06 8.26
CA LYS A 336 24.16 -2.52 9.31
C LYS A 336 23.84 -1.85 10.64
N LYS A 337 24.13 -2.51 11.76
CA LYS A 337 24.03 -1.92 13.10
C LYS A 337 24.75 -0.56 13.11
N GLY A 338 24.06 0.47 13.61
CA GLY A 338 24.55 1.85 13.65
C GLY A 338 24.22 2.69 12.42
N ASP A 339 23.72 2.09 11.32
CA ASP A 339 23.26 2.86 10.17
C ASP A 339 22.10 3.78 10.55
N LYS A 340 22.11 5.01 10.01
CA LYS A 340 20.97 5.93 10.13
C LYS A 340 19.83 5.46 9.25
N LEU A 341 18.65 5.28 9.83
CA LEU A 341 17.43 4.86 9.14
C LEU A 341 16.56 6.07 8.76
N ALA A 342 16.35 6.98 9.71
CA ALA A 342 15.50 8.14 9.54
C ALA A 342 15.87 9.29 10.49
N GLY A 343 15.32 10.47 10.23
CA GLY A 343 15.36 11.62 11.13
C GLY A 343 13.98 12.25 11.24
N THR A 344 13.54 12.48 12.48
CA THR A 344 12.26 13.12 12.80
C THR A 344 12.49 14.46 13.51
N ARG A 345 11.59 15.41 13.28
CA ARG A 345 11.67 16.76 13.84
C ARG A 345 10.29 17.33 14.21
N ALA A 346 10.28 18.13 15.28
CA ALA A 346 9.31 19.21 15.40
C ALA A 346 9.85 20.43 14.64
N LEU A 347 9.00 21.04 13.81
CA LEU A 347 9.38 22.18 12.97
C LEU A 347 9.39 23.52 13.74
N PRO A 348 8.41 23.85 14.60
CA PRO A 348 8.47 25.02 15.47
C PRO A 348 9.21 24.70 16.79
N LEU A 349 9.76 25.74 17.43
CA LEU A 349 10.40 25.64 18.75
C LEU A 349 9.47 25.04 19.82
N TYR A 350 8.18 25.38 19.71
CA TYR A 350 7.11 24.81 20.53
C TYR A 350 6.01 24.28 19.62
N LEU A 351 5.74 22.98 19.72
CA LEU A 351 4.63 22.33 19.05
C LEU A 351 3.41 22.32 19.97
N HIS A 352 2.27 22.79 19.48
CA HIS A 352 1.03 22.74 20.25
C HIS A 352 0.68 21.27 20.60
N ARG A 353 0.30 21.02 21.85
CA ARG A 353 0.02 19.68 22.42
C ARG A 353 -0.99 18.90 21.58
N GLN A 354 -1.96 19.60 20.97
CA GLN A 354 -2.91 18.99 20.05
C GLN A 354 -2.24 18.28 18.85
N TYR A 355 -1.28 18.93 18.18
CA TYR A 355 -0.58 18.36 17.03
C TYR A 355 0.42 17.30 17.47
N PHE A 356 1.07 17.51 18.61
CA PHE A 356 1.90 16.47 19.24
C PHE A 356 1.10 15.18 19.47
N ASN A 357 -0.06 15.27 20.12
CA ASN A 357 -0.92 14.12 20.39
C ASN A 357 -1.41 13.47 19.10
N GLN A 358 -1.83 14.25 18.09
CA GLN A 358 -2.23 13.71 16.79
C GLN A 358 -1.10 12.92 16.11
N ALA A 359 0.11 13.49 16.10
CA ALA A 359 1.28 12.82 15.53
C ALA A 359 1.61 11.53 16.29
N MET A 360 1.46 11.53 17.62
CA MET A 360 1.66 10.33 18.45
C MET A 360 0.59 9.28 18.23
N ASP A 361 -0.70 9.67 18.16
CA ASP A 361 -1.83 8.75 17.95
C ASP A 361 -1.69 7.97 16.64
N GLY A 362 -1.19 8.61 15.57
CA GLY A 362 -0.88 7.95 14.30
C GLY A 362 0.23 6.90 14.37
N LEU A 363 1.03 6.90 15.43
CA LEU A 363 2.15 5.96 15.67
C LEU A 363 1.80 4.88 16.71
N VAL A 364 0.68 5.02 17.43
CA VAL A 364 0.28 4.09 18.50
C VAL A 364 0.06 2.69 17.91
N HIS A 365 0.75 1.69 18.48
CA HIS A 365 0.75 0.28 18.06
C HIS A 365 1.26 0.03 16.62
N ARG A 366 1.90 1.01 15.98
CA ARG A 366 2.42 0.92 14.61
C ARG A 366 3.80 1.56 14.50
N PRO A 367 4.87 0.90 14.97
CA PRO A 367 6.21 1.40 14.75
C PRO A 367 6.50 1.49 13.25
N VAL A 368 7.04 2.63 12.83
CA VAL A 368 7.26 2.97 11.41
C VAL A 368 8.47 2.24 10.85
N TYR A 369 9.57 2.14 11.61
CA TYR A 369 10.83 1.57 11.15
C TYR A 369 11.17 0.31 11.93
N GLN A 370 11.39 -0.79 11.21
CA GLN A 370 11.80 -2.08 11.78
C GLN A 370 12.98 -2.64 11.01
N VAL A 371 13.83 -3.42 11.67
CA VAL A 371 14.96 -4.11 11.03
C VAL A 371 14.87 -5.60 11.32
N HIS A 372 14.53 -6.36 10.30
CA HIS A 372 14.38 -7.80 10.38
C HIS A 372 15.75 -8.48 10.26
N PRO A 373 16.12 -9.39 11.17
CA PRO A 373 17.32 -10.19 11.00
C PRO A 373 17.21 -11.04 9.73
N MET A 374 18.32 -11.20 9.01
CA MET A 374 18.39 -12.09 7.87
C MET A 374 19.03 -13.42 8.28
N ARG A 375 18.37 -14.54 7.97
CA ARG A 375 18.90 -15.88 8.20
C ARG A 375 20.01 -16.20 7.21
N GLN A 376 20.91 -17.11 7.62
CA GLN A 376 21.86 -17.74 6.73
C GLN A 376 21.22 -19.00 6.16
N ALA A 377 20.88 -18.96 4.87
CA ALA A 377 20.16 -20.03 4.19
C ALA A 377 21.09 -21.17 3.75
N LYS A 378 20.57 -22.39 3.79
CA LYS A 378 21.11 -23.55 3.09
C LYS A 378 20.47 -23.62 1.70
N VAL A 379 21.24 -23.20 0.72
CA VAL A 379 20.77 -22.99 -0.65
C VAL A 379 21.00 -24.24 -1.50
N GLY A 380 19.97 -24.66 -2.21
CA GLY A 380 20.07 -25.64 -3.29
C GLY A 380 19.96 -24.95 -4.64
N VAL A 381 20.86 -25.20 -5.59
CA VAL A 381 20.80 -24.60 -6.93
C VAL A 381 20.39 -25.64 -7.97
N LEU A 382 19.19 -25.51 -8.50
CA LEU A 382 18.67 -26.36 -9.57
C LEU A 382 18.82 -25.63 -10.90
N VAL A 383 19.69 -26.13 -11.78
CA VAL A 383 19.85 -25.59 -13.12
C VAL A 383 19.02 -26.45 -14.08
N THR A 384 18.05 -25.85 -14.77
CA THR A 384 17.26 -26.51 -15.80
C THR A 384 17.76 -26.10 -17.18
N GLY A 385 17.69 -26.99 -18.16
CA GLY A 385 18.15 -26.70 -19.51
C GLY A 385 18.81 -27.90 -20.14
N THR A 386 18.18 -28.45 -21.18
CA THR A 386 18.65 -29.64 -21.89
C THR A 386 20.05 -29.44 -22.49
N GLU A 387 20.36 -28.23 -22.95
CA GLU A 387 21.67 -27.84 -23.49
C GLU A 387 22.78 -27.85 -22.44
N VAL A 388 22.47 -27.49 -21.19
CA VAL A 388 23.44 -27.51 -20.09
C VAL A 388 23.60 -28.94 -19.59
N PHE A 389 22.51 -29.68 -19.47
CA PHE A 389 22.50 -31.09 -19.08
C PHE A 389 23.34 -31.97 -20.03
N GLN A 390 23.24 -31.74 -21.34
CA GLN A 390 24.03 -32.45 -22.35
C GLN A 390 25.48 -31.94 -22.46
N GLY A 391 25.85 -30.89 -21.71
CA GLY A 391 27.19 -30.29 -21.76
C GLY A 391 27.48 -29.48 -23.02
N LEU A 392 26.45 -29.09 -23.79
CA LEU A 392 26.61 -28.20 -24.95
C LEU A 392 27.01 -26.79 -24.50
N VAL A 393 26.54 -26.38 -23.33
CA VAL A 393 26.89 -25.11 -22.68
C VAL A 393 27.32 -25.37 -21.24
N GLN A 394 28.28 -24.58 -20.73
CA GLN A 394 28.70 -24.65 -19.33
C GLN A 394 27.74 -23.89 -18.41
N ASP A 395 27.48 -24.44 -17.24
CA ASP A 395 26.74 -23.75 -16.19
C ASP A 395 27.50 -22.49 -15.71
N LYS A 396 26.82 -21.35 -15.82
CA LYS A 396 27.28 -20.05 -15.30
C LYS A 396 26.35 -19.51 -14.20
N PHE A 397 25.20 -20.14 -13.96
CA PHE A 397 24.27 -19.71 -12.94
C PHE A 397 24.76 -20.07 -11.55
N THR A 398 25.20 -21.32 -11.32
CA THR A 398 25.63 -21.76 -9.98
C THR A 398 26.70 -20.84 -9.38
N PRO A 399 27.78 -20.46 -10.08
CA PRO A 399 28.78 -19.52 -9.54
C PRO A 399 28.22 -18.12 -9.23
N ILE A 400 27.28 -17.63 -10.05
CA ILE A 400 26.64 -16.32 -9.85
C ILE A 400 25.74 -16.35 -8.62
N ILE A 401 24.89 -17.37 -8.49
CA ILE A 401 24.00 -17.55 -7.34
C ILE A 401 24.83 -17.73 -6.08
N GLN A 402 25.84 -18.60 -6.10
CA GLN A 402 26.74 -18.84 -4.98
C GLN A 402 27.34 -17.54 -4.46
N LYS A 403 27.96 -16.73 -5.33
CA LYS A 403 28.53 -15.43 -4.95
C LYS A 403 27.49 -14.49 -4.32
N LYS A 404 26.27 -14.47 -4.83
CA LYS A 404 25.19 -13.59 -4.34
C LYS A 404 24.62 -14.04 -2.99
N VAL A 405 24.50 -15.34 -2.73
CA VAL A 405 24.00 -15.85 -1.45
C VAL A 405 25.07 -15.80 -0.36
N GLU A 406 26.34 -16.08 -0.70
CA GLU A 406 27.48 -15.95 0.21
C GLU A 406 27.71 -14.51 0.68
N HIS A 407 27.37 -13.52 -0.15
CA HIS A 407 27.40 -12.11 0.25
C HIS A 407 26.53 -11.82 1.50
N TYR A 408 25.46 -12.59 1.70
CA TYR A 408 24.58 -12.50 2.86
C TYR A 408 24.89 -13.55 3.95
N GLY A 409 25.99 -14.30 3.80
CA GLY A 409 26.41 -15.35 4.74
C GLY A 409 25.67 -16.68 4.59
N SER A 410 24.85 -16.84 3.55
CA SER A 410 24.22 -18.12 3.19
C SER A 410 25.21 -19.02 2.45
N GLN A 411 24.90 -20.32 2.34
CA GLN A 411 25.77 -21.30 1.71
C GLN A 411 25.01 -22.15 0.69
N VAL A 412 25.60 -22.38 -0.48
CA VAL A 412 25.12 -23.41 -1.41
C VAL A 412 25.60 -24.78 -0.92
N ILE A 413 24.67 -25.66 -0.54
CA ILE A 413 24.97 -26.99 0.02
C ILE A 413 24.84 -28.11 -1.01
N CYS A 414 24.07 -27.89 -2.07
CA CYS A 414 23.94 -28.79 -3.20
C CYS A 414 23.57 -28.03 -4.47
N SER A 415 24.00 -28.57 -5.61
CA SER A 415 23.61 -28.09 -6.93
C SER A 415 23.52 -29.27 -7.89
N ASP A 416 22.59 -29.20 -8.84
CA ASP A 416 22.41 -30.24 -9.85
C ASP A 416 21.89 -29.61 -11.15
N ILE A 417 22.18 -30.26 -12.27
CA ILE A 417 21.74 -29.83 -13.60
C ILE A 417 20.79 -30.91 -14.12
N VAL A 418 19.59 -30.53 -14.56
CA VAL A 418 18.59 -31.44 -15.12
C VAL A 418 18.13 -30.96 -16.50
N ALA A 419 17.71 -31.88 -17.34
CA ALA A 419 17.06 -31.54 -18.61
C ALA A 419 15.71 -30.85 -18.38
N ASP A 420 15.13 -30.26 -19.44
CA ASP A 420 13.78 -29.70 -19.42
C ASP A 420 12.71 -30.79 -19.41
N ASP A 421 12.69 -31.55 -18.32
CA ASP A 421 11.80 -32.67 -18.09
C ASP A 421 11.11 -32.51 -16.72
N ARG A 422 9.79 -32.69 -16.68
CA ARG A 422 8.99 -32.48 -15.47
C ARG A 422 9.40 -33.41 -14.34
N GLU A 423 9.61 -34.69 -14.63
CA GLU A 423 9.91 -35.70 -13.62
C GLU A 423 11.31 -35.47 -13.05
N ALA A 424 12.30 -35.16 -13.89
CA ALA A 424 13.65 -34.85 -13.47
C ALA A 424 13.71 -33.61 -12.55
N ILE A 425 13.01 -32.53 -12.93
CA ILE A 425 12.90 -31.30 -12.14
C ILE A 425 12.22 -31.58 -10.79
N SER A 426 11.10 -32.31 -10.82
CA SER A 426 10.35 -32.68 -9.61
C SER A 426 11.19 -33.52 -8.64
N ALA A 427 11.85 -34.56 -9.16
CA ALA A 427 12.69 -35.46 -8.37
C ALA A 427 13.88 -34.72 -7.74
N CYS A 428 14.54 -33.83 -8.50
CA CYS A 428 15.66 -33.05 -7.98
C CYS A 428 15.23 -32.05 -6.90
N ALA A 429 14.12 -31.34 -7.10
CA ALA A 429 13.57 -30.43 -6.10
C ALA A 429 13.23 -31.17 -4.79
N LYS A 430 12.57 -32.33 -4.85
CA LYS A 430 12.28 -33.17 -3.67
C LYS A 430 13.56 -33.63 -2.97
N LYS A 431 14.55 -34.13 -3.72
CA LYS A 431 15.87 -34.53 -3.21
C LYS A 431 16.55 -33.39 -2.44
N PHE A 432 16.44 -32.15 -2.92
CA PHE A 432 17.04 -30.99 -2.25
C PHE A 432 16.32 -30.64 -0.94
N VAL A 433 14.98 -30.67 -0.94
CA VAL A 433 14.19 -30.47 0.27
C VAL A 433 14.55 -31.53 1.33
N GLU A 434 14.64 -32.81 0.93
CA GLU A 434 15.06 -33.91 1.81
C GLU A 434 16.49 -33.75 2.35
N ALA A 435 17.39 -33.13 1.58
CA ALA A 435 18.75 -32.80 1.99
C ALA A 435 18.83 -31.61 2.97
N GLY A 436 17.71 -30.99 3.31
CA GLY A 436 17.63 -29.87 4.25
C GLY A 436 17.92 -28.51 3.62
N VAL A 437 17.68 -28.36 2.32
CA VAL A 437 17.65 -27.04 1.65
C VAL A 437 16.46 -26.23 2.16
N ASP A 438 16.72 -25.02 2.62
CA ASP A 438 15.69 -24.07 3.09
C ASP A 438 15.49 -22.89 2.12
N LEU A 439 16.30 -22.80 1.06
CA LEU A 439 16.10 -21.93 -0.08
C LEU A 439 16.49 -22.64 -1.38
N LEU A 440 15.52 -23.04 -2.17
CA LEU A 440 15.72 -23.59 -3.50
C LEU A 440 15.80 -22.45 -4.53
N VAL A 441 16.93 -22.35 -5.23
CA VAL A 441 17.10 -21.43 -6.36
C VAL A 441 17.04 -22.24 -7.64
N THR A 442 15.98 -22.07 -8.43
CA THR A 442 15.93 -22.63 -9.78
C THR A 442 16.40 -21.59 -10.79
N THR A 443 17.18 -22.01 -11.78
CA THR A 443 17.75 -21.11 -12.80
C THR A 443 17.62 -21.72 -14.17
N ALA A 444 17.55 -20.85 -15.19
CA ALA A 444 17.07 -21.23 -16.53
C ALA A 444 15.65 -21.85 -16.47
N GLY A 445 15.04 -22.10 -17.62
CA GLY A 445 13.66 -22.58 -17.67
C GLY A 445 12.65 -21.70 -16.90
N LEU A 446 12.57 -20.40 -17.20
CA LEU A 446 11.46 -19.54 -16.73
C LEU A 446 10.85 -18.69 -17.83
N SER A 447 11.09 -19.02 -19.09
CA SER A 447 10.67 -18.30 -20.28
C SER A 447 9.18 -18.52 -20.62
N VAL A 448 8.77 -17.92 -21.74
CA VAL A 448 7.46 -18.18 -22.38
C VAL A 448 7.47 -19.44 -23.26
N ASP A 449 8.62 -20.12 -23.36
CA ASP A 449 8.80 -21.29 -24.22
C ASP A 449 7.87 -22.43 -23.78
N PRO A 450 7.06 -23.03 -24.66
CA PRO A 450 6.23 -24.18 -24.32
C PRO A 450 7.01 -25.39 -23.80
N ASP A 451 8.27 -25.55 -24.20
CA ASP A 451 9.14 -26.64 -23.74
C ASP A 451 9.71 -26.36 -22.35
N ASP A 452 9.48 -25.15 -21.81
CA ASP A 452 9.87 -24.80 -20.46
C ASP A 452 8.90 -25.37 -19.42
N VAL A 453 9.26 -26.53 -18.92
CA VAL A 453 8.45 -27.30 -17.97
C VAL A 453 8.86 -27.09 -16.50
N THR A 454 9.72 -26.13 -16.19
CA THR A 454 10.25 -25.92 -14.82
C THR A 454 9.16 -25.62 -13.80
N ARG A 455 8.23 -24.72 -14.13
CA ARG A 455 7.10 -24.40 -13.24
C ARG A 455 6.22 -25.61 -12.96
N LEU A 456 6.07 -26.46 -13.96
CA LEU A 456 5.24 -27.66 -13.89
C LEU A 456 5.93 -28.73 -13.05
N GLY A 457 7.22 -28.98 -13.28
CA GLY A 457 8.04 -29.88 -12.45
C GLY A 457 8.10 -29.45 -10.98
N LEU A 458 8.20 -28.15 -10.70
CA LEU A 458 8.11 -27.62 -9.33
C LEU A 458 6.71 -27.82 -8.72
N THR A 459 5.65 -27.62 -9.50
CA THR A 459 4.27 -27.89 -9.04
C THR A 459 4.10 -29.37 -8.70
N ASP A 460 4.59 -30.27 -9.57
CA ASP A 460 4.60 -31.73 -9.35
C ASP A 460 5.50 -32.12 -8.15
N ALA A 461 6.45 -31.25 -7.80
CA ALA A 461 7.29 -31.39 -6.62
C ALA A 461 6.55 -31.08 -5.31
N GLY A 462 5.37 -30.45 -5.38
CA GLY A 462 4.62 -29.95 -4.22
C GLY A 462 4.84 -28.48 -3.93
N ALA A 463 5.25 -27.68 -4.93
CA ALA A 463 5.33 -26.22 -4.76
C ALA A 463 3.94 -25.58 -4.70
N GLU A 464 3.71 -24.77 -3.68
CA GLU A 464 2.47 -24.06 -3.41
C GLU A 464 2.70 -22.53 -3.42
N ASN A 465 1.60 -21.76 -3.42
CA ASN A 465 1.61 -20.30 -3.37
C ASN A 465 2.45 -19.65 -4.48
N LEU A 466 2.38 -20.23 -5.68
CA LEU A 466 3.22 -19.87 -6.81
C LEU A 466 2.92 -18.45 -7.34
N LEU A 467 3.89 -17.55 -7.18
CA LEU A 467 3.90 -16.21 -7.74
C LEU A 467 4.88 -16.14 -8.91
N TYR A 468 4.35 -16.32 -10.11
CA TYR A 468 5.12 -16.15 -11.34
C TYR A 468 4.94 -14.74 -11.90
N GLY A 469 6.05 -14.12 -12.30
CA GLY A 469 6.08 -12.79 -12.89
C GLY A 469 6.16 -11.67 -11.85
N ALA A 470 7.07 -10.73 -12.07
CA ALA A 470 7.18 -9.49 -11.31
C ALA A 470 7.46 -8.30 -12.25
N PRO A 471 6.90 -7.10 -12.00
CA PRO A 471 7.19 -5.90 -12.77
C PRO A 471 8.58 -5.33 -12.42
N ILE A 472 9.63 -6.13 -12.64
CA ILE A 472 11.03 -5.84 -12.37
C ILE A 472 11.82 -6.09 -13.65
N LEU A 473 12.61 -5.12 -14.08
CA LEU A 473 13.43 -5.22 -15.28
C LEU A 473 14.87 -4.84 -14.93
N PRO A 474 15.84 -5.77 -15.04
CA PRO A 474 15.77 -7.15 -15.54
C PRO A 474 15.25 -8.16 -14.50
N GLY A 475 14.59 -9.23 -14.97
CA GLY A 475 14.11 -10.34 -14.13
C GLY A 475 12.60 -10.47 -14.01
N ASN A 476 11.85 -10.01 -15.01
CA ASN A 476 10.38 -9.99 -14.99
C ASN A 476 9.74 -11.38 -14.89
N MET A 477 10.41 -12.42 -15.35
CA MET A 477 9.94 -13.81 -15.32
C MET A 477 10.32 -14.56 -14.05
N THR A 478 10.68 -13.85 -12.98
CA THR A 478 11.01 -14.48 -11.70
C THR A 478 9.82 -15.28 -11.16
N LEU A 479 10.12 -16.35 -10.44
CA LEU A 479 9.15 -17.20 -9.77
C LEU A 479 9.40 -17.14 -8.26
N LEU A 480 8.35 -17.09 -7.45
CA LEU A 480 8.42 -17.39 -6.02
C LEU A 480 7.40 -18.48 -5.70
N ALA A 481 7.74 -19.40 -4.81
CA ALA A 481 6.85 -20.42 -4.29
C ALA A 481 7.37 -20.94 -2.96
N ASN A 482 6.63 -21.82 -2.30
CA ASN A 482 7.10 -22.57 -1.13
C ASN A 482 6.89 -24.07 -1.36
N MET A 483 7.79 -24.90 -0.83
CA MET A 483 7.65 -26.36 -0.77
C MET A 483 7.73 -26.76 0.71
N GLY A 484 6.59 -26.84 1.38
CA GLY A 484 6.56 -26.87 2.84
C GLY A 484 7.20 -25.60 3.41
N GLU A 485 8.21 -25.77 4.26
CA GLU A 485 8.99 -24.65 4.85
C GLU A 485 10.11 -24.12 3.91
N THR A 486 10.42 -24.83 2.82
CA THR A 486 11.49 -24.43 1.89
C THR A 486 10.99 -23.34 0.94
N GLN A 487 11.63 -22.17 0.98
CA GLN A 487 11.35 -21.09 0.03
C GLN A 487 11.93 -21.42 -1.35
N VAL A 488 11.21 -21.10 -2.42
CA VAL A 488 11.65 -21.32 -3.81
C VAL A 488 11.72 -19.98 -4.52
N ILE A 489 12.82 -19.72 -5.22
CA ILE A 489 12.98 -18.57 -6.12
C ILE A 489 13.52 -19.01 -7.48
N GLY A 490 12.80 -18.63 -8.53
CA GLY A 490 13.24 -18.78 -9.92
C GLY A 490 13.95 -17.54 -10.42
N VAL A 491 15.17 -17.73 -10.90
CA VAL A 491 16.06 -16.69 -11.42
C VAL A 491 16.10 -16.76 -12.96
N PRO A 492 15.56 -15.75 -13.67
CA PRO A 492 15.57 -15.75 -15.12
C PRO A 492 16.98 -15.60 -15.71
N ALA A 493 17.14 -16.03 -16.97
CA ALA A 493 18.42 -16.02 -17.67
C ALA A 493 19.10 -14.65 -17.80
N CYS A 494 18.34 -13.55 -17.64
CA CYS A 494 18.89 -12.20 -17.55
C CYS A 494 20.00 -12.04 -16.50
N ALA A 495 20.05 -12.89 -15.46
CA ALA A 495 21.09 -12.89 -14.44
C ALA A 495 22.49 -13.20 -14.98
N LEU A 496 22.60 -13.80 -16.18
CA LEU A 496 23.89 -14.00 -16.87
C LEU A 496 24.43 -12.71 -17.50
N PHE A 497 23.56 -11.73 -17.76
CA PHE A 497 23.88 -10.54 -18.55
C PHE A 497 23.85 -9.26 -17.72
N HIS A 498 23.07 -9.23 -16.63
CA HIS A 498 22.93 -8.08 -15.76
C HIS A 498 23.48 -8.35 -14.37
N GLU A 499 24.28 -7.42 -13.84
CA GLU A 499 24.86 -7.51 -12.51
C GLU A 499 23.77 -7.59 -11.42
N ARG A 500 22.70 -6.81 -11.59
CA ARG A 500 21.56 -6.72 -10.66
C ARG A 500 20.26 -7.06 -11.37
N THR A 501 19.45 -7.91 -10.74
CA THR A 501 18.15 -8.37 -11.26
C THR A 501 17.10 -8.42 -10.15
N SER A 502 15.90 -8.93 -10.46
CA SER A 502 14.89 -9.29 -9.47
C SER A 502 15.43 -10.14 -8.31
N PHE A 503 16.42 -11.00 -8.56
CA PHE A 503 17.05 -11.80 -7.51
C PHE A 503 17.70 -10.93 -6.42
N ASP A 504 18.37 -9.84 -6.79
CA ASP A 504 19.01 -8.93 -5.84
C ASP A 504 17.99 -8.14 -5.00
N LEU A 505 16.79 -7.89 -5.53
CA LEU A 505 15.71 -7.21 -4.81
C LEU A 505 14.92 -8.17 -3.89
N LEU A 506 14.75 -9.43 -4.31
CA LEU A 506 13.89 -10.40 -3.62
C LEU A 506 14.65 -11.27 -2.62
N LEU A 507 15.91 -11.64 -2.89
CA LEU A 507 16.71 -12.49 -1.99
C LEU A 507 16.79 -11.94 -0.57
N PRO A 508 17.11 -10.66 -0.30
CA PRO A 508 17.18 -10.14 1.07
C PRO A 508 15.84 -10.25 1.81
N ARG A 509 14.71 -10.14 1.09
CA ARG A 509 13.37 -10.26 1.66
C ARG A 509 13.06 -11.70 2.07
N LEU A 510 13.45 -12.67 1.23
CA LEU A 510 13.34 -14.10 1.56
C LEU A 510 14.20 -14.46 2.78
N LEU A 511 15.45 -13.99 2.83
CA LEU A 511 16.34 -14.23 3.97
C LEU A 511 15.85 -13.55 5.25
N ALA A 512 15.12 -12.43 5.15
CA ALA A 512 14.45 -11.81 6.28
C ALA A 512 13.12 -12.50 6.68
N ASN A 513 12.78 -13.62 6.03
CA ASN A 513 11.51 -14.34 6.19
C ASN A 513 10.27 -13.44 6.02
N LEU A 514 10.35 -12.43 5.16
CA LEU A 514 9.20 -11.62 4.82
C LEU A 514 8.35 -12.35 3.81
N GLU A 515 7.06 -12.48 4.10
CA GLU A 515 6.08 -12.95 3.12
C GLU A 515 6.03 -11.97 1.94
N ILE A 516 6.07 -12.50 0.72
CA ILE A 516 5.99 -11.71 -0.50
C ILE A 516 4.68 -12.09 -1.18
N THR A 517 3.75 -11.15 -1.24
CA THR A 517 2.46 -11.35 -1.90
C THR A 517 2.49 -10.87 -3.35
N ARG A 518 1.46 -11.23 -4.15
CA ARG A 518 1.24 -10.65 -5.48
C ARG A 518 1.19 -9.11 -5.44
N LYS A 519 0.59 -8.54 -4.39
CA LYS A 519 0.49 -7.09 -4.21
C LYS A 519 1.86 -6.46 -3.99
N ASP A 520 2.74 -7.13 -3.26
CA ASP A 520 4.10 -6.62 -3.02
C ASP A 520 4.94 -6.63 -4.28
N LEU A 521 4.83 -7.68 -5.12
CA LEU A 521 5.46 -7.69 -6.43
C LEU A 521 4.89 -6.56 -7.32
N ALA A 522 3.56 -6.39 -7.35
CA ALA A 522 2.92 -5.36 -8.17
C ALA A 522 3.41 -3.93 -7.83
N LYS A 523 3.60 -3.62 -6.53
CA LYS A 523 4.12 -2.32 -6.09
C LYS A 523 5.49 -1.98 -6.64
N MET A 524 6.31 -2.98 -6.97
CA MET A 524 7.66 -2.77 -7.51
C MET A 524 7.65 -2.17 -8.92
N GLY A 525 6.50 -2.18 -9.61
CA GLY A 525 6.39 -1.61 -10.96
C GLY A 525 6.70 -0.11 -11.04
N HIS A 526 6.67 0.60 -9.91
CA HIS A 526 7.17 1.95 -9.79
C HIS A 526 8.55 1.91 -9.10
N GLY A 527 9.63 1.95 -9.89
CA GLY A 527 11.01 2.02 -9.39
C GLY A 527 11.91 0.83 -9.73
N ALA A 528 11.37 -0.33 -10.09
CA ALA A 528 12.16 -1.53 -10.42
C ALA A 528 12.57 -1.63 -11.90
N PHE A 529 12.92 -0.51 -12.54
CA PHE A 529 13.51 -0.46 -13.88
C PHE A 529 15.01 -0.11 -13.78
N CYS A 530 15.88 -1.06 -14.11
CA CYS A 530 17.33 -0.86 -14.13
C CYS A 530 17.72 0.03 -15.30
N LEU A 531 18.57 1.03 -15.05
CA LEU A 531 19.06 1.96 -16.06
C LEU A 531 20.34 1.48 -16.76
N ASP A 532 20.81 0.27 -16.46
CA ASP A 532 22.04 -0.34 -17.01
C ASP A 532 23.24 0.64 -17.01
N CYS A 533 23.46 1.27 -15.86
CA CYS A 533 24.53 2.24 -15.68
C CYS A 533 25.91 1.64 -16.01
N LYS A 534 26.78 2.42 -16.66
CA LYS A 534 28.16 2.01 -17.02
C LYS A 534 28.95 1.45 -15.83
N THR A 535 28.75 2.02 -14.65
CA THR A 535 29.27 1.50 -13.39
C THR A 535 28.09 1.27 -12.47
N CYS A 536 27.92 0.03 -12.00
CA CYS A 536 26.84 -0.30 -11.10
C CYS A 536 27.09 0.34 -9.72
N ILE A 537 26.16 1.20 -9.29
CA ILE A 537 26.19 1.85 -7.96
C ILE A 537 25.07 1.34 -7.05
N TYR A 538 24.40 0.24 -7.42
CA TYR A 538 23.40 -0.41 -6.58
C TYR A 538 24.01 -0.74 -5.20
N PRO A 539 23.29 -0.51 -4.07
CA PRO A 539 21.89 -0.09 -3.94
C PRO A 539 21.68 1.45 -3.85
N ARG A 540 22.68 2.26 -4.20
CA ARG A 540 22.57 3.73 -4.14
C ARG A 540 21.83 4.35 -5.34
N CYS A 541 21.58 3.60 -6.41
CA CYS A 541 20.71 4.02 -7.51
C CYS A 541 19.21 3.92 -7.16
N GLY A 542 18.33 4.28 -8.10
CA GLY A 542 16.87 4.20 -7.96
C GLY A 542 16.25 2.80 -8.14
N PHE A 543 17.03 1.79 -8.51
CA PHE A 543 16.51 0.46 -8.86
C PHE A 543 15.88 -0.23 -7.65
N GLY A 544 14.57 -0.49 -7.74
CA GLY A 544 13.76 -1.16 -6.71
C GLY A 544 13.31 -0.25 -5.57
N LYS A 545 13.28 1.08 -5.76
CA LYS A 545 12.96 2.08 -4.74
C LYS A 545 11.61 2.75 -4.89
#